data_AF-A0A2X0R7L1-F1
#
_entry.id   AF-A0A2X0R7L1-F1
#
_cell.length_a   1.000
_cell.length_b   1.000
_cell.length_c   1.000
_cell.angle_alpha   90.00
_cell.angle_beta   90.00
_cell.angle_gamma   90.00
#
_symmetry.space_group_name_H-M   'P 1'
#
loop_
_entity.id
_entity.type
_entity.pdbx_description
1 polymer ?
#
loop_
_entity_poly.entity_id
_entity_poly.type
_entity_poly.pdbx_seq_one_letter_code
_entity_poly.pdbx_strand_id
1 'polypeptide(L)' 'MMIEAGYWRTRKGGAARTHPMRERRARFGELIQIDGSPHDWFEGRGDYCTLPVFIDDATGRLTQLHFTPTEITLGYC' A
#
# COMPACT_ATOMS: atom_id res chain seq x y z
N MET A 1 10.68 19.30 27.11
CA MET A 1 9.94 20.48 27.63
C MET A 1 8.42 20.50 27.36
N MET A 2 7.71 19.36 27.29
CA MET A 2 6.23 19.31 27.42
C MET A 2 5.79 18.11 28.26
N ILE A 3 6.48 16.98 28.12
CA ILE A 3 6.35 15.81 29.02
C ILE A 3 6.91 16.13 30.41
N GLU A 4 8.08 16.75 30.47
CA GLU A 4 8.78 17.15 31.71
C GLU A 4 7.99 18.17 32.56
N ALA A 5 7.21 19.04 31.90
CA ALA A 5 6.40 20.06 32.55
C ALA A 5 5.00 19.54 32.96
N GLY A 6 4.73 18.24 32.81
CA GLY A 6 3.47 17.60 33.24
C GLY A 6 2.24 17.87 32.36
N TYR A 7 2.37 18.71 31.32
CA TYR A 7 1.28 19.05 30.40
C TYR A 7 0.90 17.90 29.46
N TRP A 8 1.83 17.02 29.13
CA TRP A 8 1.59 15.87 28.26
C TRP A 8 1.81 14.55 29.00
N ARG A 9 0.76 13.74 29.14
CA ARG A 9 0.85 12.34 29.59
C ARG A 9 1.04 11.45 28.39
N THR A 10 2.08 10.61 28.41
CA THR A 10 2.27 9.58 27.38
C THR A 10 1.13 8.56 27.50
N ARG A 11 0.22 8.53 26.52
CA ARG A 11 -0.79 7.48 26.44
C ARG A 11 -0.05 6.17 26.19
N LYS A 12 -0.11 5.21 27.12
CA LYS A 12 0.38 3.85 26.85
C LYS A 12 -0.30 3.40 25.56
N GLY A 13 0.50 3.12 24.52
CA GLY A 13 -0.02 2.66 23.24
C GLY A 13 -0.98 1.50 23.51
N GLY A 14 -2.20 1.59 22.96
CA GLY A 14 -3.15 0.49 23.06
C GLY A 14 -2.50 -0.79 22.53
N ALA A 15 -2.88 -1.94 23.08
CA ALA A 15 -2.45 -3.23 22.54
C ALA A 15 -2.63 -3.23 21.02
N ALA A 16 -1.63 -3.72 20.29
CA ALA A 16 -1.67 -3.78 18.83
C ALA A 16 -2.99 -4.45 18.42
N ARG A 17 -3.88 -3.69 17.77
CA ARG A 17 -5.11 -4.25 17.26
C ARG A 17 -4.74 -5.13 16.08
N THR A 18 -4.92 -6.44 16.23
CA THR A 18 -4.77 -7.36 15.11
C THR A 18 -5.86 -7.04 14.10
N HIS A 19 -5.46 -6.57 12.91
CA HIS A 19 -6.38 -6.38 11.80
C HIS A 19 -6.62 -7.75 11.15
N PRO A 20 -7.83 -8.32 11.24
CA PRO A 20 -8.10 -9.61 10.62
C PRO A 20 -7.93 -9.50 9.11
N MET A 21 -7.29 -10.51 8.51
CA MET A 21 -7.22 -10.62 7.05
C MET A 21 -8.63 -10.84 6.50
N ARG A 22 -8.98 -10.13 5.43
CA ARG A 22 -10.24 -10.34 4.71
C ARG A 22 -10.20 -11.69 3.97
N GLU A 23 -11.33 -12.36 3.88
CA GLU A 23 -11.48 -13.54 3.03
C GLU A 23 -11.36 -13.16 1.54
N ARG A 24 -10.67 -14.01 0.76
CA ARG A 24 -10.52 -13.83 -0.69
C ARG A 24 -11.87 -14.04 -1.40
N ARG A 25 -12.09 -13.34 -2.51
CA ARG A 25 -13.24 -13.57 -3.39
C ARG A 25 -13.21 -14.96 -4.03
N ALA A 26 -14.38 -15.42 -4.49
CA ALA A 26 -14.54 -16.77 -5.00
C ALA A 26 -14.15 -16.90 -6.48
N ARG A 27 -14.25 -15.79 -7.24
CA ARG A 27 -14.06 -15.78 -8.69
C ARG A 27 -13.17 -14.63 -9.13
N PHE A 28 -12.46 -14.86 -10.22
CA PHE A 28 -11.65 -13.86 -10.90
C PHE A 28 -12.51 -12.65 -11.30
N GLY A 29 -11.98 -11.44 -11.07
CA GLY A 29 -12.60 -10.17 -11.44
C GLY A 29 -13.65 -9.67 -10.44
N GLU A 30 -13.98 -10.42 -9.39
CA GLU A 30 -14.91 -9.96 -8.34
C GLU A 30 -14.29 -8.85 -7.48
N LEU A 31 -12.97 -8.83 -7.35
CA LEU A 31 -12.23 -7.77 -6.68
C LEU A 31 -10.80 -7.70 -7.20
N ILE A 32 -10.41 -6.53 -7.66
CA ILE A 32 -9.02 -6.20 -7.96
C ILE A 32 -8.50 -5.28 -6.85
N GLN A 33 -7.44 -5.72 -6.17
CA GLN A 33 -6.69 -4.89 -5.24
C GLN A 33 -5.65 -4.13 -6.04
N ILE A 34 -5.60 -2.82 -5.88
CA ILE A 34 -4.59 -1.99 -6.50
C ILE A 34 -3.72 -1.40 -5.40
N ASP A 35 -2.41 -1.56 -5.55
CA ASP A 35 -1.43 -1.04 -4.61
C ASP A 35 -0.34 -0.27 -5.35
N GLY A 36 0.18 0.78 -4.71
CA GLY A 36 1.21 1.65 -5.26
C GLY A 36 2.52 1.47 -4.49
N SER A 37 3.57 1.07 -5.19
CA SER A 37 4.89 0.88 -4.59
C SER A 37 5.91 1.87 -5.16
N PRO A 38 6.14 3.02 -4.50
CA PRO A 38 7.21 3.95 -4.88
C PRO A 38 8.56 3.33 -4.50
N HIS A 39 9.40 3.07 -5.49
CA HIS A 39 10.70 2.42 -5.30
C HIS A 39 11.70 2.76 -6.41
N ASP A 40 12.98 2.51 -6.15
CA ASP A 40 14.03 2.52 -7.18
C ASP A 40 13.99 1.19 -7.96
N TRP A 41 12.90 0.97 -8.69
CA TRP A 41 12.64 -0.27 -9.44
C TRP A 41 13.71 -0.61 -10.48
N PHE A 42 14.47 0.39 -10.92
CA PHE A 42 15.54 0.22 -11.90
C PHE A 42 16.93 0.14 -11.28
N GLU A 43 17.05 0.16 -9.94
CA GLU A 43 18.32 0.05 -9.22
C GLU A 43 19.35 1.09 -9.71
N GLY A 44 18.91 2.34 -9.88
CA GLY A 44 19.73 3.44 -10.40
C GLY A 44 19.95 3.46 -11.91
N ARG A 45 19.36 2.53 -12.68
CA ARG A 45 19.39 2.53 -14.16
C ARG A 45 18.29 3.38 -14.79
N GLY A 46 17.39 3.92 -13.98
CA GLY A 46 16.28 4.76 -14.39
C GLY A 46 15.81 5.60 -13.20
N ASP A 47 14.90 6.54 -13.47
CA ASP A 47 14.38 7.41 -12.43
C ASP A 47 13.54 6.63 -11.41
N TYR A 48 13.55 7.11 -10.17
CA TYR A 48 12.65 6.63 -9.12
C TYR A 48 11.21 6.76 -9.60
N CYS A 49 10.42 5.69 -9.46
CA CYS A 49 9.07 5.64 -9.98
C CYS A 49 8.15 4.82 -9.06
N THR A 50 6.85 4.99 -9.27
CA THR A 50 5.81 4.21 -8.62
C THR A 50 5.34 3.13 -9.57
N LEU A 51 5.17 1.91 -9.06
CA LEU A 51 4.51 0.83 -9.77
C LEU A 51 3.14 0.59 -9.16
N PRO A 52 2.06 1.11 -9.78
CA PRO A 52 0.72 0.58 -9.58
C PRO A 52 0.61 -0.88 -10.02
N VAL A 53 0.24 -1.75 -9.09
CA VAL A 53 0.05 -3.18 -9.31
C VAL A 53 -1.42 -3.54 -9.10
N PHE A 54 -2.02 -4.19 -10.08
CA PHE A 54 -3.40 -4.68 -10.01
C PHE A 54 -3.37 -6.19 -9.76
N ILE A 55 -3.97 -6.62 -8.66
CA ILE A 55 -3.95 -8.00 -8.19
C ILE A 55 -5.38 -8.49 -8.05
N ASP A 56 -5.73 -9.56 -8.75
CA ASP A 56 -7.00 -10.23 -8.54
C ASP A 56 -7.02 -10.95 -7.18
N ASP A 57 -8.01 -10.64 -6.35
CA ASP A 57 -8.10 -11.13 -4.98
C ASP A 57 -8.36 -12.64 -4.91
N ALA A 58 -9.12 -13.20 -5.86
CA ALA A 58 -9.47 -14.61 -5.87
C ALA A 58 -8.26 -15.49 -6.24
N THR A 59 -7.51 -15.09 -7.26
CA THR A 59 -6.43 -15.90 -7.84
C THR A 59 -5.04 -15.45 -7.42
N GLY A 60 -4.87 -14.21 -6.94
CA GLY A 60 -3.57 -13.56 -6.74
C GLY A 60 -2.88 -13.16 -8.05
N ARG A 61 -3.58 -13.24 -9.18
CA ARG A 61 -3.00 -12.94 -10.50
C ARG A 61 -2.76 -11.44 -10.65
N LEU A 62 -1.57 -11.08 -11.10
CA LEU A 62 -1.27 -9.73 -11.57
C LEU A 62 -2.02 -9.49 -12.89
N THR A 63 -2.95 -8.54 -12.90
CA THR A 63 -3.80 -8.25 -14.06
C THR A 63 -3.27 -7.07 -14.86
N GLN A 64 -2.61 -6.11 -14.22
CA GLN A 64 -2.03 -4.93 -14.84
C GLN A 64 -0.87 -4.39 -13.99
N LEU A 65 0.17 -3.93 -14.67
CA LEU A 65 1.36 -3.30 -14.09
C LEU A 65 1.73 -2.12 -14.98
N HIS A 66 1.94 -0.95 -14.39
CA HIS A 66 2.35 0.23 -15.14
C HIS A 66 3.33 1.06 -14.31
N PHE A 67 4.45 1.49 -14.89
CA PHE A 67 5.38 2.39 -14.20
C PHE A 67 4.95 3.83 -14.42
N THR A 68 4.78 4.59 -13.34
CA THR A 68 4.52 6.02 -13.36
C THR A 68 5.62 6.79 -12.65
N PRO A 69 6.03 7.98 -13.13
CA PRO A 69 7.08 8.76 -12.48
C PRO A 69 6.72 9.20 -11.05
N THR A 70 5.43 9.24 -10.71
CA THR A 70 4.93 9.53 -9.37
C THR A 70 3.57 8.87 -9.17
N GLU A 71 3.11 8.76 -7.93
CA GLU A 71 1.79 8.23 -7.60
C GLU A 71 0.70 9.26 -7.92
N ILE A 72 0.00 9.05 -9.04
CA ILE A 72 -1.09 9.91 -9.51
C ILE A 72 -2.30 9.06 -9.88
N THR A 73 -3.51 9.64 -9.74
CA THR A 73 -4.76 8.96 -10.08
C THR A 73 -4.78 8.38 -11.49
N LEU A 74 -4.13 9.06 -12.45
CA LEU A 74 -4.03 8.59 -13.84
C LEU A 74 -3.26 7.27 -13.98
N GLY A 75 -2.38 6.95 -13.04
CA GLY A 75 -1.66 5.67 -13.00
C GLY A 75 -2.54 4.47 -12.64
N TYR A 76 -3.79 4.72 -12.26
CA TYR A 76 -4.78 3.71 -11.88
C TYR A 76 -5.89 3.51 -12.94
N CYS A 77 -5.84 4.27 -14.05
CA CYS A 77 -6.84 4.23 -15.12
C CYS A 77 -6.49 3.23 -16.22
#